data_AF-A0A3C0CAE4-F1
#
_entry.id   AF-A0A3C0CAE4-F1
#
_cell.length_a   1.000
_cell.length_b   1.000
_cell.length_c   1.000
_cell.angle_alpha   90.00
_cell.angle_beta   90.00
_cell.angle_gamma   90.00
#
_symmetry.space_group_name_H-M   'P 1'
#
loop_
_entity.id
_entity.type
_entity.pdbx_description
1 polymer ?
#
loop_
_entity_poly.entity_id
_entity_poly.type
_entity_poly.pdbx_seq_one_letter_code
_entity_poly.pdbx_strand_id
1 'polypeptide(L)'
;MLDLFTKFLGPITEIAVNLEWQQLDQKWRQILEFWNVGRTLSDGFEIISNAEIMERRGARGVRWLERKQFWMEIWAQGLIMESHIFVPSHCLYELRRKFPLNKIGLLNNSNDRSSALIMKIGDMKNQKIQAIEISNLGSLRIIDYSEHPELDLSKQTELDYTKDITSMDSFYTYIETISHGLGWQRKATYALENFLGRRI
;
A
#
# COMPACT_ATOMS: atom_id res chain seq x y z
N MET A 1 4.94 18.87 10.59
CA MET A 1 5.18 18.98 9.13
C MET A 1 3.89 18.80 8.32
N LEU A 2 2.96 17.90 8.71
CA LEU A 2 1.62 17.81 8.09
C LEU A 2 0.85 19.14 8.12
N ASP A 3 0.86 19.87 9.26
CA ASP A 3 0.11 21.12 9.42
C ASP A 3 0.48 22.26 8.46
N LEU A 4 1.72 22.27 7.94
CA LEU A 4 2.18 23.36 7.07
C LEU A 4 1.52 23.26 5.68
N PHE A 5 1.35 22.04 5.17
CA PHE A 5 0.76 21.80 3.85
C PHE A 5 -0.76 21.85 3.86
N THR A 6 -1.42 21.37 4.92
CA THR A 6 -2.88 21.53 5.08
C THR A 6 -3.28 22.99 5.12
N LYS A 7 -2.44 23.86 5.71
CA LYS A 7 -2.61 25.32 5.69
C LYS A 7 -2.39 25.94 4.31
N PHE A 8 -1.45 25.42 3.52
CA PHE A 8 -1.08 26.02 2.23
C PHE A 8 -2.00 25.61 1.07
N LEU A 9 -2.53 24.40 1.11
CA LEU A 9 -3.34 23.85 0.02
C LEU A 9 -4.85 23.87 0.32
N GLY A 10 -5.26 23.92 1.58
CA GLY A 10 -6.67 23.77 1.94
C GLY A 10 -7.18 22.33 1.75
N PRO A 11 -8.49 22.07 1.96
CA PRO A 11 -9.07 20.76 1.72
C PRO A 11 -8.93 20.41 0.23
N ILE A 12 -8.12 19.40 -0.08
CA ILE A 12 -7.80 18.94 -1.46
C ILE A 12 -9.07 18.68 -2.30
N THR A 13 -10.21 18.43 -1.65
CA THR A 13 -11.52 18.23 -2.28
C THR A 13 -12.06 19.44 -3.04
N GLU A 14 -11.64 20.68 -2.74
CA GLU A 14 -12.00 21.87 -3.54
C GLU A 14 -11.00 22.18 -4.65
N ILE A 15 -9.78 21.64 -4.55
CA ILE A 15 -8.67 21.91 -5.48
C ILE A 15 -8.84 21.15 -6.80
N ALA A 16 -9.50 19.99 -6.78
CA ALA A 16 -9.72 19.16 -7.96
C ALA A 16 -10.73 19.75 -8.98
N VAL A 17 -11.50 20.77 -8.60
CA VAL A 17 -12.56 21.36 -9.43
C VAL A 17 -12.06 22.56 -10.26
N ASN A 18 -10.95 23.19 -9.88
CA ASN A 18 -10.43 24.33 -10.63
C ASN A 18 -9.44 23.88 -11.71
N LEU A 19 -9.84 24.12 -12.96
CA LEU A 19 -9.11 23.97 -14.23
C LEU A 19 -7.71 24.66 -14.29
N GLU A 20 -7.17 25.17 -13.19
CA GLU A 20 -5.93 25.94 -13.11
C GLU A 20 -4.68 25.08 -12.86
N TRP A 21 -4.82 23.79 -12.51
CA TRP A 21 -3.67 22.90 -12.27
C TRP A 21 -2.96 22.47 -13.56
N GLN A 22 -3.52 22.76 -14.73
CA GLN A 22 -2.89 22.44 -16.02
C GLN A 22 -1.56 23.18 -16.24
N GLN A 23 -1.29 24.27 -15.50
CA GLN A 23 -0.05 25.05 -15.60
C GLN A 23 1.03 24.71 -14.58
N LEU A 24 0.81 23.77 -13.66
CA LEU A 24 1.89 23.37 -12.76
C LEU A 24 3.03 22.68 -13.50
N ASP A 25 4.23 23.21 -13.29
CA ASP A 25 5.49 22.60 -13.68
C ASP A 25 5.50 21.12 -13.29
N GLN A 26 6.00 20.30 -14.19
CA GLN A 26 6.08 18.84 -14.07
C GLN A 26 6.71 18.42 -12.74
N LYS A 27 7.69 19.18 -12.25
CA LYS A 27 8.35 18.93 -10.95
C LYS A 27 7.39 19.04 -9.77
N TRP A 28 6.49 20.03 -9.76
CA TRP A 28 5.50 20.18 -8.69
C TRP A 28 4.46 19.08 -8.71
N ARG A 29 4.05 18.63 -9.91
CA ARG A 29 3.13 17.48 -10.04
C ARG A 29 3.75 16.21 -9.47
N GLN A 30 5.01 15.92 -9.82
CA GLN A 30 5.73 14.76 -9.30
C GLN A 30 5.84 14.79 -7.77
N ILE A 31 6.10 15.96 -7.18
CA ILE A 31 6.10 16.13 -5.73
C ILE A 31 4.70 15.79 -5.18
N LEU A 32 3.64 16.42 -5.69
CA LEU A 32 2.28 16.19 -5.19
C LEU A 32 1.82 14.74 -5.34
N GLU A 33 2.18 14.08 -6.44
CA GLU A 33 1.93 12.65 -6.65
C GLU A 33 2.67 11.81 -5.60
N PHE A 34 3.95 12.06 -5.38
CA PHE A 34 4.75 11.38 -4.34
C PHE A 34 4.15 11.57 -2.94
N TRP A 35 3.70 12.79 -2.61
CA TRP A 35 3.02 13.10 -1.36
C TRP A 35 1.66 12.38 -1.24
N ASN A 36 0.90 12.32 -2.33
CA ASN A 36 -0.38 11.62 -2.36
C ASN A 36 -0.21 10.10 -2.15
N VAL A 37 0.87 9.51 -2.66
CA VAL A 37 1.23 8.11 -2.37
C VAL A 37 1.47 7.90 -0.88
N GLY A 38 2.24 8.78 -0.23
CA GLY A 38 2.50 8.72 1.21
C GLY A 38 1.23 8.86 2.05
N ARG A 39 0.31 9.75 1.65
CA ARG A 39 -1.01 9.88 2.28
C ARG A 39 -1.84 8.62 2.11
N THR A 40 -1.96 8.12 0.88
CA THR A 40 -2.71 6.88 0.58
C THR A 40 -2.16 5.69 1.36
N LEU A 41 -0.84 5.61 1.48
CA LEU A 41 -0.16 4.58 2.27
C LEU A 41 -0.49 4.70 3.77
N SER A 42 -0.37 5.91 4.32
CA SER A 42 -0.69 6.18 5.73
C SER A 42 -2.16 5.88 6.07
N ASP A 43 -3.07 6.32 5.22
CA ASP A 43 -4.52 6.10 5.34
C ASP A 43 -4.84 4.61 5.19
N GLY A 44 -4.16 3.90 4.27
CA GLY A 44 -4.30 2.46 4.09
C GLY A 44 -3.96 1.67 5.36
N PHE A 45 -2.85 2.02 6.02
CA PHE A 45 -2.51 1.42 7.32
C PHE A 45 -3.49 1.80 8.43
N GLU A 46 -4.06 3.01 8.39
CA GLU A 46 -5.08 3.42 9.36
C GLU A 46 -6.39 2.63 9.17
N ILE A 47 -6.83 2.42 7.93
CA ILE A 47 -7.98 1.59 7.60
C ILE A 47 -7.78 0.15 8.08
N ILE A 48 -6.62 -0.44 7.77
CA ILE A 48 -6.25 -1.78 8.20
C ILE A 48 -6.22 -1.87 9.74
N SER A 49 -5.62 -0.87 10.40
CA SER A 49 -5.54 -0.82 11.86
C SER A 49 -6.92 -0.67 12.51
N ASN A 50 -7.79 0.18 11.97
CA ASN A 50 -9.14 0.40 12.48
C ASN A 50 -10.03 -0.85 12.32
N ALA A 51 -9.89 -1.58 11.21
CA ALA A 51 -10.57 -2.86 11.03
C ALA A 51 -10.17 -3.89 12.11
N GLU A 52 -8.93 -3.84 12.59
CA GLU A 52 -8.47 -4.70 13.71
C GLU A 52 -8.86 -4.17 15.10
N ILE A 53 -8.78 -2.85 15.32
CA ILE A 53 -9.06 -2.20 16.61
C ILE A 53 -10.54 -2.34 16.99
N MET A 54 -11.45 -2.35 16.01
CA MET A 54 -12.88 -2.57 16.27
C MET A 54 -13.19 -3.95 16.86
N GLU A 55 -12.28 -4.93 16.76
CA GLU A 55 -12.56 -6.28 17.23
C GLU A 55 -11.61 -6.81 18.33
N ARG A 56 -10.37 -6.35 18.45
CA ARG A 56 -9.44 -6.83 19.50
C ARG A 56 -8.47 -5.75 20.01
N ARG A 57 -8.70 -5.25 21.23
CA ARG A 57 -7.67 -4.48 21.97
C ARG A 57 -6.53 -5.41 22.40
N GLY A 58 -5.32 -5.25 21.86
CA GLY A 58 -4.14 -6.02 22.27
C GLY A 58 -2.91 -5.89 21.37
N ALA A 59 -1.88 -6.72 21.61
CA ALA A 59 -0.52 -6.72 21.02
C ALA A 59 -0.43 -6.73 19.47
N ARG A 60 -1.54 -6.90 18.76
CA ARG A 60 -1.60 -6.79 17.29
C ARG A 60 -1.52 -5.35 16.80
N GLY A 61 -2.09 -4.40 17.55
CA GLY A 61 -2.01 -2.97 17.20
C GLY A 61 -0.57 -2.43 17.19
N VAL A 62 0.30 -2.93 18.08
CA VAL A 62 1.73 -2.56 18.12
C VAL A 62 2.46 -3.06 16.87
N ARG A 63 2.17 -4.28 16.42
CA ARG A 63 2.77 -4.83 15.19
C ARG A 63 2.36 -4.04 13.95
N TRP A 64 1.16 -3.45 13.94
CA TRP A 64 0.72 -2.61 12.82
C TRP A 64 1.47 -1.28 12.76
N LEU A 65 1.73 -0.64 13.90
CA LEU A 65 2.54 0.58 13.95
C LEU A 65 3.96 0.33 13.44
N GLU A 66 4.56 -0.80 13.80
CA GLU A 66 5.89 -1.20 13.31
C GLU A 66 5.90 -1.41 11.79
N ARG A 67 4.89 -2.09 11.23
CA ARG A 67 4.76 -2.26 9.77
C ARG A 67 4.55 -0.93 9.07
N LYS A 68 3.65 -0.08 9.58
CA LYS A 68 3.43 1.28 9.05
C LYS A 68 4.73 2.08 9.04
N GLN A 69 5.47 2.07 10.15
CA GLN A 69 6.74 2.78 10.23
C GLN A 69 7.72 2.29 9.18
N PHE A 70 7.92 0.98 9.06
CA PHE A 70 8.81 0.40 8.05
C PHE A 70 8.45 0.86 6.63
N TRP A 71 7.17 0.76 6.24
CA TRP A 71 6.74 1.16 4.90
C TRP A 71 6.81 2.66 4.65
N MET A 72 6.56 3.48 5.67
CA MET A 72 6.75 4.93 5.57
C MET A 72 8.23 5.32 5.41
N GLU A 73 9.15 4.57 6.03
CA GLU A 73 10.60 4.73 5.81
C GLU A 73 10.98 4.38 4.37
N ILE A 74 10.48 3.26 3.82
CA ILE A 74 10.69 2.89 2.41
C ILE A 74 10.09 3.93 1.44
N TRP A 75 8.89 4.44 1.72
CA TRP A 75 8.28 5.53 0.95
C TRP A 75 9.13 6.80 0.98
N ALA A 76 9.64 7.20 2.14
CA ALA A 76 10.46 8.40 2.29
C ALA A 76 11.74 8.36 1.43
N GLN A 77 12.21 7.17 1.06
CA GLN A 77 13.33 6.99 0.12
C GLN A 77 12.94 7.15 -1.37
N GLY A 78 11.66 7.36 -1.69
CA GLY A 78 11.19 7.49 -3.07
C GLY A 78 10.93 6.15 -3.77
N LEU A 79 10.83 5.05 -3.03
CA LEU A 79 10.73 3.70 -3.60
C LEU A 79 9.29 3.21 -3.82
N ILE A 80 8.32 3.79 -3.12
CA ILE A 80 6.91 3.42 -3.28
C ILE A 80 6.27 4.38 -4.28
N MET A 81 5.96 3.84 -5.45
CA MET A 81 5.42 4.61 -6.57
C MET A 81 3.91 4.71 -6.52
N GLU A 82 3.24 3.67 -6.03
CA GLU A 82 1.79 3.61 -5.92
C GLU A 82 1.38 2.76 -4.72
N SER A 83 0.24 3.07 -4.12
CA SER A 83 -0.41 2.23 -3.11
C SER A 83 -1.90 2.12 -3.38
N HIS A 84 -2.45 0.91 -3.21
CA HIS A 84 -3.86 0.58 -3.38
C HIS A 84 -4.32 -0.26 -2.20
N ILE A 85 -5.49 0.07 -1.65
CA ILE A 85 -6.08 -0.67 -0.55
C ILE A 85 -7.33 -1.42 -1.02
N PHE A 86 -7.47 -2.66 -0.60
CA PHE A 86 -8.62 -3.51 -0.88
C PHE A 86 -9.27 -3.91 0.43
N VAL A 87 -10.58 -3.72 0.51
CA VAL A 87 -11.39 -3.91 1.72
C VAL A 87 -12.64 -4.73 1.43
N PRO A 88 -13.24 -5.38 2.44
CA PRO A 88 -14.47 -6.14 2.22
C PRO A 88 -15.64 -5.24 1.79
N SER A 89 -16.63 -5.83 1.12
CA SER A 89 -17.78 -5.12 0.54
C SER A 89 -18.54 -4.25 1.54
N HIS A 90 -18.77 -4.74 2.76
CA HIS A 90 -19.54 -4.03 3.78
C HIS A 90 -18.84 -2.74 4.28
N CYS A 91 -17.51 -2.65 4.17
CA CYS A 91 -16.74 -1.46 4.55
C CYS A 91 -16.51 -0.49 3.38
N LEU A 92 -16.61 -0.96 2.14
CA LEU A 92 -16.15 -0.24 0.95
C LEU A 92 -16.83 1.13 0.76
N TYR A 93 -18.17 1.18 0.90
CA TYR A 93 -18.93 2.42 0.70
C TYR A 93 -18.59 3.48 1.75
N GLU A 94 -18.51 3.09 3.03
CA GLU A 94 -18.19 4.04 4.09
C GLU A 94 -16.75 4.56 3.97
N LEU A 95 -15.80 3.69 3.66
CA LEU A 95 -14.40 4.06 3.54
C LEU A 95 -14.17 4.99 2.36
N ARG A 96 -14.83 4.78 1.22
CA ARG A 96 -14.78 5.72 0.08
C ARG A 96 -15.36 7.11 0.41
N ARG A 97 -16.26 7.21 1.39
CA ARG A 97 -16.78 8.50 1.87
C ARG A 97 -15.86 9.18 2.87
N LYS A 98 -15.25 8.40 3.78
CA LYS A 98 -14.39 8.90 4.86
C LYS A 98 -12.99 9.26 4.37
N PHE A 99 -12.48 8.49 3.41
CA PHE A 99 -11.15 8.67 2.85
C PHE A 99 -11.30 9.04 1.36
N PRO A 100 -10.88 10.25 0.93
CA PRO A 100 -10.96 10.70 -0.46
C PRO A 100 -9.90 10.00 -1.34
N LEU A 101 -9.69 8.71 -1.13
CA LEU A 101 -8.72 7.89 -1.81
C LEU A 101 -9.30 7.42 -3.14
N ASN A 102 -8.62 7.76 -4.23
CA ASN A 102 -8.96 7.25 -5.56
C ASN A 102 -8.59 5.77 -5.76
N LYS A 103 -8.07 5.10 -4.72
CA LYS A 103 -7.39 3.80 -4.80
C LYS A 103 -7.90 2.81 -3.73
N ILE A 104 -9.22 2.79 -3.48
CA ILE A 104 -9.89 1.78 -2.64
C ILE A 104 -10.68 0.80 -3.52
N GLY A 105 -10.20 -0.44 -3.59
CA GLY A 105 -10.83 -1.56 -4.28
C GLY A 105 -11.58 -2.52 -3.35
N LEU A 106 -12.27 -3.49 -3.96
CA LEU A 106 -13.02 -4.53 -3.26
C LEU A 106 -12.14 -5.76 -3.01
N LEU A 107 -12.19 -6.33 -1.81
CA LEU A 107 -11.56 -7.60 -1.47
C LEU A 107 -12.61 -8.71 -1.36
N ASN A 108 -12.79 -9.45 -2.45
CA ASN A 108 -13.70 -10.59 -2.55
C ASN A 108 -13.12 -11.85 -1.90
N ASN A 109 -14.00 -12.81 -1.57
CA ASN A 109 -13.65 -14.13 -1.03
C ASN A 109 -12.68 -14.07 0.17
N SER A 110 -12.74 -12.96 0.91
CA SER A 110 -12.05 -12.76 2.16
C SER A 110 -13.03 -13.00 3.32
N ASN A 111 -12.51 -13.24 4.52
CA ASN A 111 -13.35 -13.04 5.68
C ASN A 111 -13.72 -11.54 5.77
N ASP A 112 -14.85 -11.20 6.38
CA ASP A 112 -15.32 -9.82 6.56
C ASP A 112 -14.38 -8.91 7.38
N ARG A 113 -13.16 -9.35 7.65
CA ARG A 113 -12.20 -8.69 8.54
C ARG A 113 -10.84 -8.50 7.88
N SER A 114 -10.67 -9.01 6.67
CA SER A 114 -9.41 -8.97 5.94
C SER A 114 -9.35 -7.73 5.09
N SER A 115 -8.20 -7.08 5.04
CA SER A 115 -7.90 -5.99 4.13
C SER A 115 -6.50 -6.19 3.60
N ALA A 116 -6.25 -5.77 2.37
CA ALA A 116 -4.96 -5.88 1.71
C ALA A 116 -4.49 -4.51 1.26
N LEU A 117 -3.22 -4.21 1.48
CA LEU A 117 -2.55 -3.02 1.00
C LEU A 117 -1.46 -3.46 0.03
N ILE A 118 -1.60 -3.04 -1.21
CA ILE A 118 -0.68 -3.33 -2.30
C ILE A 118 0.15 -2.08 -2.57
N MET A 119 1.46 -2.25 -2.57
CA MET A 119 2.42 -1.18 -2.79
C MET A 119 3.25 -1.55 -4.00
N LYS A 120 3.26 -0.69 -5.02
CA LYS A 120 4.17 -0.84 -6.16
C LYS A 120 5.52 -0.23 -5.79
N ILE A 121 6.57 -1.03 -5.88
CA ILE A 121 7.92 -0.68 -5.46
C ILE A 121 8.82 -0.59 -6.70
N GLY A 122 9.64 0.43 -6.76
CA GLY A 122 10.64 0.59 -7.80
C GLY A 122 11.24 1.97 -7.81
N ASP A 123 12.29 2.15 -8.60
CA ASP A 123 12.64 3.48 -9.09
C ASP A 123 11.91 3.78 -10.41
N MET A 124 12.03 5.02 -10.89
CA MET A 124 11.44 5.52 -12.14
C MET A 124 11.80 4.68 -13.40
N LYS A 125 12.57 3.59 -13.29
CA LYS A 125 12.95 2.68 -14.39
C LYS A 125 11.96 1.53 -14.60
N ASN A 126 10.70 1.71 -14.25
CA ASN A 126 9.62 0.78 -14.62
C ASN A 126 9.80 -0.63 -14.02
N GLN A 127 10.47 -0.73 -12.87
CA GLN A 127 10.57 -1.98 -12.13
C GLN A 127 9.18 -2.47 -11.73
N LYS A 128 8.96 -3.77 -11.89
CA LYS A 128 7.67 -4.44 -11.66
C LYS A 128 7.77 -5.24 -10.37
N ILE A 129 7.94 -4.53 -9.26
CA ILE A 129 7.95 -5.13 -7.93
C ILE A 129 6.71 -4.64 -7.19
N GLN A 130 6.04 -5.51 -6.46
CA GLN A 130 4.98 -5.11 -5.55
C GLN A 130 5.13 -5.81 -4.20
N ALA A 131 4.73 -5.12 -3.14
CA ALA A 131 4.57 -5.67 -1.82
C ALA A 131 3.08 -5.73 -1.45
N ILE A 132 2.70 -6.80 -0.76
CA ILE A 132 1.31 -7.04 -0.33
C ILE A 132 1.32 -7.24 1.19
N GLU A 133 0.75 -6.26 1.88
CA GLU A 133 0.45 -6.30 3.31
C GLU A 133 -0.99 -6.69 3.55
N ILE A 134 -1.25 -7.52 4.56
CA ILE A 134 -2.60 -8.03 4.83
C ILE A 134 -2.86 -7.97 6.33
N SER A 135 -4.05 -7.49 6.73
CA SER A 135 -4.47 -7.37 8.14
C SER A 135 -4.34 -8.69 8.89
N ASN A 136 -5.06 -9.72 8.43
CA ASN A 136 -5.17 -10.98 9.14
C ASN A 136 -4.11 -12.02 8.75
N LEU A 137 -3.24 -11.71 7.78
CA LEU A 137 -2.14 -12.59 7.42
C LEU A 137 -0.90 -12.19 8.20
N GLY A 138 -0.28 -13.16 8.87
CA GLY A 138 0.94 -12.96 9.63
C GLY A 138 2.18 -12.72 8.78
N SER A 139 2.05 -12.54 7.46
CA SER A 139 3.16 -12.42 6.51
C SER A 139 2.96 -11.34 5.47
N LEU A 140 4.07 -10.75 5.06
CA LEU A 140 4.25 -9.87 3.92
C LEU A 140 4.57 -10.74 2.69
N ARG A 141 4.09 -10.36 1.51
CA ARG A 141 4.58 -10.90 0.23
C ARG A 141 5.27 -9.82 -0.57
N ILE A 142 6.38 -10.16 -1.20
CA ILE A 142 7.07 -9.31 -2.18
C ILE A 142 7.17 -10.10 -3.47
N ILE A 143 6.75 -9.49 -4.57
CA ILE A 143 6.60 -10.14 -5.86
C ILE A 143 7.36 -9.34 -6.91
N ASP A 144 8.28 -9.99 -7.61
CA ASP A 144 8.77 -9.52 -8.90
C ASP A 144 7.85 -10.05 -10.00
N TYR A 145 7.04 -9.18 -10.58
CA TYR A 145 6.09 -9.51 -11.63
C TYR A 145 6.62 -9.06 -13.01
N SER A 146 7.93 -8.95 -13.17
CA SER A 146 8.57 -8.50 -14.42
C SER A 146 8.19 -9.37 -15.62
N GLU A 147 8.26 -10.69 -15.44
CA GLU A 147 7.92 -11.72 -16.42
C GLU A 147 6.45 -12.14 -16.38
N HIS A 148 5.71 -11.70 -15.36
CA HIS A 148 4.30 -12.06 -15.09
C HIS A 148 3.41 -10.83 -14.91
N PRO A 149 3.18 -9.99 -15.94
CA PRO A 149 2.42 -8.75 -15.83
C PRO A 149 0.99 -8.92 -15.32
N GLU A 150 0.40 -10.11 -15.48
CA GLU A 150 -0.90 -10.50 -14.93
C GLU A 150 -0.97 -10.45 -13.39
N LEU A 151 0.19 -10.48 -12.73
CA LEU A 151 0.31 -10.36 -11.28
C LEU A 151 0.39 -8.90 -10.79
N ASP A 152 0.25 -7.91 -11.68
CA ASP A 152 0.12 -6.49 -11.33
C ASP A 152 -1.25 -6.22 -10.69
N LEU A 153 -1.35 -6.54 -9.40
CA LEU A 153 -2.59 -6.46 -8.63
C LEU A 153 -3.01 -5.00 -8.37
N SER A 154 -2.07 -4.06 -8.50
CA SER A 154 -2.33 -2.63 -8.29
C SER A 154 -3.33 -2.03 -9.28
N LYS A 155 -3.51 -2.65 -10.45
CA LYS A 155 -4.45 -2.17 -11.48
C LYS A 155 -5.87 -2.71 -11.32
N GLN A 156 -6.07 -3.64 -10.40
CA GLN A 156 -7.36 -4.29 -10.25
C GLN A 156 -8.29 -3.42 -9.40
N THR A 157 -9.58 -3.41 -9.75
CA THR A 157 -10.62 -2.78 -8.94
C THR A 157 -11.13 -3.70 -7.85
N GLU A 158 -10.97 -5.01 -8.05
CA GLU A 158 -11.38 -6.07 -7.15
C GLU A 158 -10.29 -7.14 -7.08
N LEU A 159 -10.05 -7.71 -5.90
CA LEU A 159 -9.12 -8.82 -5.69
C LEU A 159 -9.83 -10.00 -5.04
N ASP A 160 -9.49 -11.21 -5.46
CA ASP A 160 -9.89 -12.43 -4.76
C ASP A 160 -8.84 -12.79 -3.70
N TYR A 161 -9.21 -12.72 -2.43
CA TYR A 161 -8.30 -13.02 -1.32
C TYR A 161 -7.78 -14.46 -1.34
N THR A 162 -8.57 -15.42 -1.79
CA THR A 162 -8.12 -16.82 -1.79
C THR A 162 -7.17 -17.06 -2.96
N LYS A 163 -7.57 -16.66 -4.17
CA LYS A 163 -6.84 -16.92 -5.41
C LYS A 163 -5.64 -15.99 -5.59
N ASP A 164 -5.84 -14.68 -5.46
CA ASP A 164 -4.85 -13.66 -5.81
C ASP A 164 -3.94 -13.31 -4.63
N ILE A 165 -4.27 -13.78 -3.42
CA ILE A 165 -3.50 -13.51 -2.21
C ILE A 165 -3.05 -14.83 -1.56
N THR A 166 -3.92 -15.62 -0.94
CA THR A 166 -3.44 -16.77 -0.13
C THR A 166 -2.86 -17.93 -0.92
N SER A 167 -3.32 -18.14 -2.16
CA SER A 167 -2.88 -19.25 -3.02
C SER A 167 -1.67 -18.90 -3.90
N MET A 168 -1.11 -17.69 -3.75
CA MET A 168 0.10 -17.28 -4.48
C MET A 168 1.34 -18.07 -4.05
N ASP A 169 1.36 -18.61 -2.83
CA ASP A 169 2.54 -19.26 -2.29
C ASP A 169 2.57 -20.75 -2.65
N SER A 170 3.61 -21.18 -3.37
CA SER A 170 4.39 -22.44 -3.15
C SER A 170 5.35 -22.81 -4.29
N PHE A 171 5.31 -22.18 -5.47
CA PHE A 171 6.03 -22.71 -6.65
C PHE A 171 6.85 -21.71 -7.48
N TYR A 172 6.95 -20.45 -7.04
CA TYR A 172 7.50 -19.40 -7.89
C TYR A 172 8.70 -18.70 -7.24
N THR A 173 9.84 -18.70 -7.93
CA THR A 173 11.10 -18.04 -7.49
C THR A 173 11.02 -16.52 -7.44
N TYR A 174 9.93 -15.94 -7.94
CA TYR A 174 9.70 -14.50 -8.01
C TYR A 174 8.78 -13.98 -6.88
N ILE A 175 8.42 -14.82 -5.90
CA ILE A 175 7.63 -14.44 -4.72
C ILE A 175 8.42 -14.75 -3.45
N GLU A 176 8.61 -13.75 -2.60
CA GLU A 176 9.19 -13.87 -1.26
C GLU A 176 8.11 -13.65 -0.21
N THR A 177 7.86 -14.67 0.62
CA THR A 177 6.85 -14.62 1.70
C THR A 177 7.52 -14.56 3.06
N ILE A 178 7.30 -13.45 3.76
CA ILE A 178 8.04 -13.05 4.95
C ILE A 178 7.10 -12.95 6.14
N SER A 179 7.21 -13.89 7.07
CA SER A 179 6.45 -13.83 8.32
C SER A 179 6.88 -12.66 9.20
N HIS A 180 5.92 -11.94 9.78
CA HIS A 180 6.07 -10.81 10.71
C HIS A 180 6.56 -11.23 12.12
N GLY A 181 7.61 -12.06 12.15
CA GLY A 181 8.31 -12.46 13.37
C GLY A 181 9.56 -11.61 13.63
N LEU A 182 10.43 -12.06 14.51
CA LEU A 182 11.68 -11.35 14.81
C LEU A 182 12.53 -11.13 13.53
N GLY A 183 12.97 -9.89 13.33
CA GLY A 183 13.83 -9.50 12.21
C GLY A 183 13.14 -9.46 10.85
N TRP A 184 11.80 -9.45 10.79
CA TRP A 184 11.06 -9.43 9.52
C TRP A 184 11.41 -8.20 8.67
N GLN A 185 11.65 -7.03 9.26
CA GLN A 185 12.04 -5.82 8.52
C GLN A 185 13.35 -6.02 7.77
N ARG A 186 14.33 -6.68 8.40
CA ARG A 186 15.63 -6.99 7.78
C ARG A 186 15.47 -7.98 6.64
N LYS A 187 14.61 -8.99 6.81
CA LYS A 187 14.28 -9.94 5.73
C LYS A 187 13.57 -9.26 4.57
N ALA A 188 12.62 -8.38 4.86
CA ALA A 188 11.90 -7.59 3.86
C ALA A 188 12.85 -6.68 3.09
N THR A 189 13.72 -5.96 3.80
CA THR A 189 14.76 -5.13 3.18
C THR A 189 15.64 -5.97 2.27
N TYR A 190 16.17 -7.11 2.74
CA TYR A 190 17.00 -7.99 1.92
C TYR A 190 16.27 -8.50 0.66
N ALA A 191 15.01 -8.90 0.77
CA ALA A 191 14.21 -9.33 -0.37
C ALA A 191 13.99 -8.18 -1.37
N LEU A 192 13.69 -6.97 -0.89
CA LEU A 192 13.60 -5.78 -1.73
C LEU A 192 14.93 -5.47 -2.42
N GLU A 193 16.05 -5.49 -1.70
CA GLU A 193 17.38 -5.25 -2.26
C GLU A 193 17.73 -6.26 -3.37
N ASN A 194 17.37 -7.53 -3.18
CA ASN A 194 17.58 -8.58 -4.17
C ASN A 194 16.78 -8.32 -5.45
N PHE A 195 15.47 -8.05 -5.33
CA PHE A 195 14.64 -7.78 -6.50
C PHE A 195 14.95 -6.44 -7.16
N LEU A 196 15.32 -5.42 -6.39
CA LEU A 196 15.74 -4.12 -6.92
C LEU A 196 17.15 -4.15 -7.53
N GLY A 197 17.97 -5.15 -7.18
CA GLY A 197 19.37 -5.26 -7.58
C GLY A 197 20.29 -4.19 -6.96
N ARG A 198 19.89 -3.58 -5.84
CA ARG A 198 20.65 -2.53 -5.15
C ARG A 198 20.30 -2.43 -3.66
N ARG A 199 21.17 -1.79 -2.88
CA ARG A 199 20.93 -1.53 -1.46
C ARG A 199 19.97 -0.37 -1.22
N ILE A 200 19.19 -0.45 -0.14
CA ILE A 200 18.21 0.56 0.31
C ILE A 200 18.24 0.75 1.84
#